data_AF-A0A3B0RA30-F1
#
_entry.id   AF-A0A3B0RA30-F1
#
_cell.length_a   1.000
_cell.length_b   1.000
_cell.length_c   1.000
_cell.angle_alpha   90.00
_cell.angle_beta   90.00
_cell.angle_gamma   90.00
#
_symmetry.space_group_name_H-M   'P 1'
#
loop_
_entity.id
_entity.type
_entity.pdbx_description
1 polymer ?
#
loop_
_entity_poly.entity_id
_entity_poly.type
_entity_poly.pdbx_seq_one_letter_code
_entity_poly.pdbx_strand_id
1 'polypeptide(L)'
;MSGKAYLIASGLLALSVFSTAALADGKTLVNDYCTACHAENDPGGLARISEVRKTPEGWDMTIFRMEHLHGLELDGDERQAIIKYLAAENGLAPSEAAPFRYVLEQRAHFVDSAVNDDLDALCGRCHTNARYGLQRRTEADWLKHMHFHIGQFPSLEYQARARDRHWWKEVTTTTYKELAKLYPFQSAAWNKWKAAQPTNPVGEWRVTGHRPGTGDYEGTLRISRDGDQYKAVYDLRDMDGKKLSGDSKAIIYTGYEWRGSGVLNGVDTREVYALSEDGNRMTGRWYQADHYDIGGEFQAVRLDGAEAQVLLKSSDYIRRGQHKNITLYGMGLTGKIKADKGLDLKIINQNTTIVTLAITADKNMTPGIYHVAVGHAETTLIVYDKIDKIQVMPGWTIARVGGGNTPPVTAQFEAVAYMTGEQGDIKIGIMAAKWQAANFNEDAEQMKDVEFAGHIDQNGRFMPAGAGPNKARKYATNNAGNLSIIATVTEDGRAISGKAQLIVTVQRWNTPPIR
;
A
#
# COMPACT_ATOMS: atom_id res chain seq x y z
N MET A 1 -57.90 22.80 33.32
CA MET A 1 -56.51 23.05 33.78
C MET A 1 -55.70 21.77 33.52
N SER A 2 -55.48 21.41 32.25
CA SER A 2 -54.22 21.55 31.50
C SER A 2 -52.99 21.00 32.23
N GLY A 3 -52.78 19.68 32.10
CA GLY A 3 -51.52 19.01 32.40
C GLY A 3 -50.61 19.07 31.18
N LYS A 4 -49.38 19.59 31.37
CA LYS A 4 -48.36 19.67 30.32
C LYS A 4 -47.57 18.36 30.30
N ALA A 5 -47.72 17.60 29.21
CA ALA A 5 -46.83 16.50 28.87
C ALA A 5 -45.53 17.07 28.27
N TYR A 6 -44.39 16.72 28.86
CA TYR A 6 -43.08 16.97 28.27
C TYR A 6 -42.78 15.87 27.24
N LEU A 7 -42.81 16.23 25.96
CA LEU A 7 -42.24 15.43 24.88
C LEU A 7 -40.72 15.58 24.91
N ILE A 8 -40.02 14.53 25.33
CA ILE A 8 -38.58 14.38 25.12
C ILE A 8 -38.40 13.98 23.66
N ALA A 9 -38.04 14.95 22.82
CA ALA A 9 -37.59 14.70 21.46
C ALA A 9 -36.15 14.18 21.51
N SER A 10 -35.98 12.86 21.48
CA SER A 10 -34.70 12.21 21.22
C SER A 10 -34.32 12.45 19.75
N GLY A 11 -33.60 13.54 19.50
CA GLY A 11 -32.98 13.80 18.21
C GLY A 11 -31.79 12.85 18.00
N LEU A 12 -32.00 11.75 17.27
CA LEU A 12 -30.91 11.07 16.59
C LEU A 12 -30.41 12.01 15.47
N LEU A 13 -29.33 12.75 15.74
CA LEU A 13 -28.51 13.30 14.66
C LEU A 13 -27.74 12.15 14.02
N ALA A 14 -28.33 11.53 12.99
CA ALA A 14 -27.58 10.76 12.03
C ALA A 14 -26.70 11.73 11.22
N LEU A 15 -25.47 11.96 11.70
CA LEU A 15 -24.45 12.69 10.95
C LEU A 15 -24.04 11.81 9.75
N SER A 16 -24.64 12.07 8.60
CA SER A 16 -24.27 11.43 7.34
C SER A 16 -22.80 11.71 7.04
N VAL A 17 -22.05 10.64 6.78
CA VAL A 17 -20.60 10.66 6.54
C VAL A 17 -20.24 11.48 5.28
N PHE A 18 -21.20 11.68 4.37
CA PHE A 18 -21.11 12.63 3.26
C PHE A 18 -21.89 13.91 3.54
N SER A 19 -21.27 15.06 3.29
CA SER A 19 -22.02 16.30 3.11
C SER A 19 -22.78 16.18 1.79
N THR A 20 -24.09 16.03 1.84
CA THR A 20 -24.96 15.98 0.64
C THR A 20 -24.81 17.22 -0.22
N ALA A 21 -24.45 18.37 0.37
CA ALA A 21 -24.14 19.60 -0.32
C ALA A 21 -22.88 19.48 -1.20
N ALA A 22 -21.78 18.95 -0.67
CA ALA A 22 -20.53 18.82 -1.44
C ALA A 22 -20.66 17.89 -2.66
N LEU A 23 -21.47 16.84 -2.56
CA LEU A 23 -21.78 15.97 -3.70
C LEU A 23 -22.71 16.66 -4.72
N ALA A 24 -23.61 17.53 -4.28
CA ALA A 24 -24.44 18.33 -5.16
C ALA A 24 -23.59 19.36 -5.93
N ASP A 25 -22.65 20.02 -5.25
CA ASP A 25 -21.72 20.97 -5.87
C ASP A 25 -20.85 20.29 -6.93
N GLY A 26 -20.26 19.14 -6.61
CA GLY A 26 -19.47 18.37 -7.58
C GLY A 26 -20.28 17.89 -8.79
N LYS A 27 -21.57 17.55 -8.61
CA LYS A 27 -22.46 17.22 -9.74
C LYS A 27 -22.72 18.43 -10.63
N THR A 28 -22.98 19.59 -10.04
CA THR A 28 -23.18 20.85 -10.77
C THR A 28 -21.94 21.16 -11.60
N LEU A 29 -20.75 21.09 -11.00
CA LEU A 29 -19.48 21.29 -11.72
C LEU A 29 -19.27 20.30 -12.88
N VAL A 30 -19.61 19.01 -12.69
CA VAL A 30 -19.56 18.04 -13.81
C VAL A 30 -20.48 18.46 -14.94
N ASN A 31 -21.69 18.93 -14.66
CA ASN A 31 -22.60 19.38 -15.70
C ASN A 31 -22.10 20.64 -16.40
N ASP A 32 -21.61 21.62 -15.64
CA ASP A 32 -21.15 22.91 -16.17
C ASP A 32 -19.92 22.75 -17.08
N TYR A 33 -18.98 21.88 -16.69
CA TYR A 33 -17.70 21.72 -17.41
C TYR A 33 -17.69 20.58 -18.44
N CYS A 34 -18.46 19.51 -18.25
CA CYS A 34 -18.33 18.31 -19.10
C CYS A 34 -19.36 18.21 -20.23
N THR A 35 -20.53 18.84 -20.10
CA THR A 35 -21.65 18.68 -21.07
C THR A 35 -21.36 19.26 -22.45
N ALA A 36 -20.39 20.18 -22.56
CA ALA A 36 -19.94 20.74 -23.85
C ALA A 36 -19.38 19.67 -24.80
N CYS A 37 -18.87 18.55 -24.28
CA CYS A 37 -18.32 17.44 -25.07
C CYS A 37 -18.98 16.08 -24.77
N HIS A 38 -19.48 15.89 -23.56
CA HIS A 38 -20.12 14.65 -23.13
C HIS A 38 -21.63 14.78 -23.24
N ALA A 39 -22.21 14.17 -24.28
CA ALA A 39 -23.65 14.12 -24.46
C ALA A 39 -24.33 13.37 -23.30
N GLU A 40 -25.53 13.80 -22.93
CA GLU A 40 -26.37 13.06 -21.97
C GLU A 40 -26.67 11.65 -22.49
N ASN A 41 -26.63 10.66 -21.60
CA ASN A 41 -27.08 9.29 -21.84
C ASN A 41 -28.23 8.93 -20.89
N ASP A 42 -28.40 7.64 -20.52
CA ASP A 42 -29.44 7.14 -19.59
C ASP A 42 -29.78 8.16 -18.48
N PRO A 43 -31.04 8.26 -18.00
CA PRO A 43 -31.55 9.45 -17.33
C PRO A 43 -30.60 10.07 -16.29
N GLY A 44 -29.98 11.21 -16.65
CA GLY A 44 -29.11 12.00 -15.79
C GLY A 44 -27.62 11.63 -15.80
N GLY A 45 -27.18 10.73 -16.70
CA GLY A 45 -25.78 10.40 -16.94
C GLY A 45 -25.16 11.14 -18.13
N LEU A 46 -23.83 11.14 -18.21
CA LEU A 46 -23.06 11.68 -19.33
C LEU A 46 -22.27 10.56 -20.02
N ALA A 47 -22.24 10.56 -21.35
CA ALA A 47 -21.51 9.59 -22.16
C ALA A 47 -20.04 9.50 -21.75
N ARG A 48 -19.47 8.29 -21.73
CA ARG A 48 -18.14 7.96 -21.15
C ARG A 48 -18.06 8.07 -19.63
N ILE A 49 -18.55 9.16 -19.04
CA ILE A 49 -18.42 9.43 -17.59
C ILE A 49 -19.24 8.41 -16.79
N SER A 50 -20.51 8.21 -17.17
CA SER A 50 -21.42 7.26 -16.51
C SER A 50 -21.29 5.82 -17.03
N GLU A 51 -20.26 5.52 -17.83
CA GLU A 51 -20.01 4.20 -18.42
C GLU A 51 -18.77 3.51 -17.79
N VAL A 52 -18.13 4.16 -16.81
CA VAL A 52 -16.91 3.69 -16.15
C VAL A 52 -16.93 4.01 -14.66
N ARG A 53 -16.37 3.09 -13.85
CA ARG A 53 -16.03 3.31 -12.45
C ARG A 53 -14.53 3.13 -12.21
N LYS A 54 -13.97 3.92 -11.31
CA LYS A 54 -12.51 3.97 -11.03
C LYS A 54 -12.25 4.33 -9.56
N THR A 55 -11.01 4.16 -9.12
CA THR A 55 -10.53 4.73 -7.85
C THR A 55 -10.43 6.26 -7.94
N PRO A 56 -10.26 6.98 -6.81
CA PRO A 56 -10.02 8.42 -6.82
C PRO A 56 -8.84 8.80 -7.71
N GLU A 57 -7.73 8.05 -7.64
CA GLU A 57 -6.55 8.23 -8.48
C GLU A 57 -6.86 8.03 -9.97
N GLY A 58 -7.74 7.07 -10.31
CA GLY A 58 -8.13 6.82 -11.70
C GLY A 58 -9.00 7.95 -12.26
N TRP A 59 -9.83 8.57 -11.43
CA TRP A 59 -10.58 9.78 -11.77
C TRP A 59 -9.67 11.00 -11.91
N ASP A 60 -8.73 11.18 -10.98
CA ASP A 60 -7.71 12.23 -11.06
C ASP A 60 -6.91 12.15 -12.36
N MET A 61 -6.44 10.95 -12.74
CA MET A 61 -5.77 10.72 -14.03
C MET A 61 -6.67 10.99 -15.25
N THR A 62 -7.99 10.85 -15.09
CA THR A 62 -8.95 11.15 -16.17
C THR A 62 -9.14 12.64 -16.33
N ILE A 63 -9.33 13.38 -15.23
CA ILE A 63 -9.44 14.85 -15.23
C ILE A 63 -8.13 15.48 -15.71
N PHE A 64 -6.97 15.03 -15.20
CA PHE A 64 -5.65 15.45 -15.68
C PHE A 64 -5.55 15.34 -17.21
N ARG A 65 -6.02 14.23 -17.78
CA ARG A 65 -6.00 14.04 -19.23
C ARG A 65 -6.93 15.02 -19.96
N MET A 66 -8.09 15.36 -19.39
CA MET A 66 -8.99 16.34 -20.01
C MET A 66 -8.36 17.73 -20.01
N GLU A 67 -7.69 18.12 -18.91
CA GLU A 67 -6.96 19.39 -18.85
C GLU A 67 -5.84 19.44 -19.89
N HIS A 68 -5.02 18.37 -19.97
CA HIS A 68 -3.80 18.38 -20.76
C HIS A 68 -3.99 18.05 -22.24
N LEU A 69 -4.98 17.21 -22.59
CA LEU A 69 -5.21 16.80 -23.99
C LEU A 69 -6.39 17.52 -24.64
N HIS A 70 -7.33 18.04 -23.85
CA HIS A 70 -8.58 18.59 -24.36
C HIS A 70 -8.88 20.01 -23.85
N GLY A 71 -7.95 20.63 -23.09
CA GLY A 71 -8.02 22.03 -22.70
C GLY A 71 -9.09 22.34 -21.65
N LEU A 72 -9.49 21.35 -20.85
CA LEU A 72 -10.36 21.61 -19.69
C LEU A 72 -9.61 22.49 -18.69
N GLU A 73 -10.20 23.60 -18.28
CA GLU A 73 -9.65 24.50 -17.26
C GLU A 73 -10.48 24.36 -15.98
N LEU A 74 -9.81 23.98 -14.89
CA LEU A 74 -10.40 23.86 -13.55
C LEU A 74 -9.42 24.44 -12.56
N ASP A 75 -9.92 25.10 -11.52
CA ASP A 75 -9.10 25.36 -10.35
C ASP A 75 -8.93 24.11 -9.45
N GLY A 76 -8.10 24.22 -8.42
CA GLY A 76 -7.77 23.10 -7.54
C GLY A 76 -8.96 22.60 -6.71
N ASP A 77 -9.84 23.50 -6.28
CA ASP A 77 -11.00 23.18 -5.43
C ASP A 77 -12.11 22.57 -6.28
N GLU A 78 -12.36 23.12 -7.47
CA GLU A 78 -13.30 22.56 -8.47
C GLU A 78 -12.88 21.15 -8.88
N ARG A 79 -11.60 20.96 -9.22
CA ARG A 79 -11.05 19.63 -9.56
C ARG A 79 -11.26 18.64 -8.43
N GLN A 80 -10.98 19.03 -7.19
CA GLN A 80 -11.17 18.17 -6.03
C GLN A 80 -12.64 17.80 -5.82
N ALA A 81 -13.55 18.77 -5.97
CA ALA A 81 -14.99 18.55 -5.85
C ALA A 81 -15.52 17.59 -6.94
N ILE A 82 -15.08 17.75 -8.19
CA ILE A 82 -15.40 16.84 -9.29
C ILE A 82 -14.88 15.43 -9.00
N ILE A 83 -13.62 15.26 -8.61
CA ILE A 83 -13.05 13.93 -8.29
C ILE A 83 -13.81 13.28 -7.13
N LYS A 84 -14.16 14.06 -6.10
CA LYS A 84 -14.94 13.57 -4.96
C LYS A 84 -16.31 13.07 -5.38
N TYR A 85 -17.02 13.83 -6.20
CA TYR A 85 -18.31 13.43 -6.76
C TYR A 85 -18.18 12.17 -7.63
N LEU A 86 -17.25 12.15 -8.58
CA LEU A 86 -17.04 11.02 -9.49
C LEU A 86 -16.63 9.74 -8.74
N ALA A 87 -15.78 9.84 -7.71
CA ALA A 87 -15.41 8.69 -6.88
C ALA A 87 -16.57 8.21 -6.00
N ALA A 88 -17.45 9.11 -5.54
CA ALA A 88 -18.63 8.72 -4.79
C ALA A 88 -19.69 8.04 -5.68
N GLU A 89 -19.89 8.54 -6.91
CA GLU A 89 -20.90 8.03 -7.83
C GLU A 89 -20.43 6.81 -8.63
N ASN A 90 -19.19 6.85 -9.10
CA ASN A 90 -18.59 5.87 -9.98
C ASN A 90 -17.26 5.36 -9.40
N GLY A 91 -17.31 4.95 -8.12
CA GLY A 91 -16.19 4.38 -7.38
C GLY A 91 -16.08 2.85 -7.51
N LEU A 92 -15.13 2.26 -6.77
CA LEU A 92 -15.01 0.81 -6.64
C LEU A 92 -15.42 0.35 -5.25
N ALA A 93 -16.07 -0.81 -5.14
CA ALA A 93 -16.26 -1.45 -3.84
C ALA A 93 -14.90 -1.92 -3.25
N PRO A 94 -14.77 -2.07 -1.92
CA PRO A 94 -13.51 -2.50 -1.30
C PRO A 94 -12.94 -3.80 -1.90
N SER A 95 -13.80 -4.80 -2.15
CA SER A 95 -13.41 -6.07 -2.75
C SER A 95 -12.95 -5.96 -4.21
N GLU A 96 -13.39 -4.93 -4.94
CA GLU A 96 -12.99 -4.68 -6.32
C GLU A 96 -11.57 -4.08 -6.41
N ALA A 97 -11.16 -3.30 -5.39
CA ALA A 97 -9.85 -2.66 -5.32
C ALA A 97 -8.80 -3.49 -4.57
N ALA A 98 -9.23 -4.38 -3.67
CA ALA A 98 -8.36 -5.17 -2.78
C ALA A 98 -7.15 -5.85 -3.49
N PRO A 99 -7.29 -6.49 -4.66
CA PRO A 99 -6.16 -7.16 -5.31
C PRO A 99 -5.06 -6.22 -5.83
N PHE A 100 -5.33 -4.92 -5.94
CA PHE A 100 -4.48 -3.97 -6.67
C PHE A 100 -4.01 -2.78 -5.80
N ARG A 101 -4.28 -2.83 -4.50
CA ARG A 101 -3.98 -1.73 -3.57
C ARG A 101 -2.51 -1.34 -3.53
N TYR A 102 -1.59 -2.27 -3.79
CA TYR A 102 -0.15 -2.01 -3.78
C TYR A 102 0.26 -0.85 -4.69
N VAL A 103 -0.43 -0.63 -5.82
CA VAL A 103 -0.14 0.51 -6.71
C VAL A 103 -0.70 1.81 -6.13
N LEU A 104 -1.89 1.79 -5.55
CA LEU A 104 -2.48 2.97 -4.89
C LEU A 104 -1.61 3.42 -3.71
N GLU A 105 -1.12 2.45 -2.92
CA GLU A 105 -0.24 2.62 -1.77
C GLU A 105 1.20 3.04 -2.13
N GLN A 106 1.46 3.25 -3.43
CA GLN A 106 2.76 3.63 -3.98
C GLN A 106 3.91 2.72 -3.54
N ARG A 107 3.65 1.43 -3.34
CA ARG A 107 4.71 0.48 -2.99
C ARG A 107 5.79 0.56 -4.07
N ALA A 108 7.03 0.84 -3.67
CA ALA A 108 8.10 1.08 -4.64
C ALA A 108 8.61 -0.22 -5.27
N HIS A 109 8.58 -1.30 -4.50
CA HIS A 109 9.23 -2.56 -4.82
C HIS A 109 8.19 -3.68 -4.84
N PHE A 110 7.51 -3.83 -5.97
CA PHE A 110 6.58 -4.93 -6.20
C PHE A 110 6.82 -5.52 -7.59
N VAL A 111 6.43 -6.78 -7.74
CA VAL A 111 6.22 -7.39 -9.05
C VAL A 111 4.72 -7.31 -9.30
N ASP A 112 4.36 -6.69 -10.42
CA ASP A 112 2.97 -6.49 -10.80
C ASP A 112 2.31 -7.84 -11.15
N SER A 113 1.03 -7.96 -10.82
CA SER A 113 0.30 -9.22 -11.03
C SER A 113 -0.49 -9.17 -12.33
N ALA A 114 -0.07 -9.96 -13.30
CA ALA A 114 -0.84 -10.20 -14.52
C ALA A 114 -1.97 -11.20 -14.26
N VAL A 115 -3.12 -10.98 -14.91
CA VAL A 115 -4.24 -11.95 -14.88
C VAL A 115 -3.94 -13.15 -15.78
N ASN A 116 -3.30 -12.89 -16.91
CA ASN A 116 -2.78 -13.87 -17.85
C ASN A 116 -1.69 -13.22 -18.72
N ASP A 117 -0.92 -14.04 -19.42
CA ASP A 117 0.23 -13.60 -20.23
C ASP A 117 -0.18 -12.67 -21.39
N ASP A 118 -1.36 -12.88 -21.98
CA ASP A 118 -1.83 -12.07 -23.09
C ASP A 118 -2.19 -10.64 -22.63
N LEU A 119 -2.89 -10.49 -21.50
CA LEU A 119 -3.17 -9.17 -20.93
C LEU A 119 -1.89 -8.47 -20.44
N ASP A 120 -0.91 -9.22 -19.92
CA ASP A 120 0.40 -8.65 -19.59
C ASP A 120 1.08 -8.07 -20.84
N ALA A 121 1.09 -8.84 -21.94
CA ALA A 121 1.69 -8.43 -23.20
C ALA A 121 0.94 -7.26 -23.86
N LEU A 122 -0.40 -7.29 -23.87
CA LEU A 122 -1.23 -6.30 -24.56
C LEU A 122 -1.46 -5.03 -23.73
N CYS A 123 -1.46 -5.12 -22.40
CA CYS A 123 -1.89 -4.05 -21.49
C CYS A 123 -0.87 -3.70 -20.39
N GLY A 124 -0.11 -4.68 -19.88
CA GLY A 124 0.82 -4.53 -18.74
C GLY A 124 2.22 -4.02 -19.08
N ARG A 125 2.63 -4.06 -20.36
CA ARG A 125 4.02 -3.72 -20.76
C ARG A 125 4.39 -2.23 -20.70
N CYS A 126 3.40 -1.33 -20.62
CA CYS A 126 3.63 0.13 -20.58
C CYS A 126 3.40 0.73 -19.20
N HIS A 127 2.41 0.21 -18.48
CA HIS A 127 1.99 0.61 -17.15
C HIS A 127 1.43 -0.62 -16.43
N THR A 128 1.23 -0.54 -15.12
CA THR A 128 0.81 -1.69 -14.32
C THR A 128 -0.50 -2.29 -14.84
N ASN A 129 -0.60 -3.62 -14.81
CA ASN A 129 -1.80 -4.41 -14.98
C ASN A 129 -2.88 -4.00 -13.96
N ALA A 130 -2.46 -3.63 -12.75
CA ALA A 130 -3.33 -3.01 -11.76
C ALA A 130 -4.11 -1.80 -12.28
N ARG A 131 -3.56 -1.01 -13.20
CA ARG A 131 -4.25 0.18 -13.73
C ARG A 131 -5.54 -0.14 -14.47
N TYR A 132 -5.58 -1.23 -15.25
CA TYR A 132 -6.85 -1.67 -15.84
C TYR A 132 -7.69 -2.46 -14.83
N GLY A 133 -7.06 -3.21 -13.91
CA GLY A 133 -7.73 -3.96 -12.86
C GLY A 133 -8.49 -3.08 -11.84
N LEU A 134 -8.07 -1.83 -11.67
CA LEU A 134 -8.69 -0.79 -10.85
C LEU A 134 -9.77 0.01 -11.58
N GLN A 135 -10.40 -0.58 -12.60
CA GLN A 135 -11.48 0.04 -13.36
C GLN A 135 -12.60 -0.95 -13.65
N ARG A 136 -13.81 -0.46 -13.82
CA ARG A 136 -14.99 -1.25 -14.18
C ARG A 136 -15.72 -0.50 -15.28
N ARG A 137 -15.91 -1.10 -16.46
CA ARG A 137 -16.42 -0.39 -17.65
C ARG A 137 -17.48 -1.21 -18.36
N THR A 138 -18.34 -0.53 -19.10
CA THR A 138 -19.22 -1.23 -20.05
C THR A 138 -18.36 -1.84 -21.15
N GLU A 139 -18.87 -2.87 -21.83
CA GLU A 139 -18.17 -3.47 -22.96
C GLU A 139 -17.87 -2.41 -24.05
N ALA A 140 -18.83 -1.54 -24.34
CA ALA A 140 -18.66 -0.45 -25.30
C ALA A 140 -17.57 0.55 -24.87
N ASP A 141 -17.47 0.87 -23.58
CA ASP A 141 -16.42 1.77 -23.10
C ASP A 141 -15.03 1.11 -23.11
N TRP A 142 -14.91 -0.19 -22.83
CA TRP A 142 -13.67 -0.94 -23.03
C TRP A 142 -13.19 -0.88 -24.48
N LEU A 143 -14.09 -1.05 -25.46
CA LEU A 143 -13.75 -0.92 -26.88
C LEU A 143 -13.25 0.50 -27.21
N LYS A 144 -13.95 1.54 -26.75
CA LYS A 144 -13.52 2.94 -26.91
C LYS A 144 -12.16 3.18 -26.22
N HIS A 145 -11.86 2.48 -25.13
CA HIS A 145 -10.57 2.58 -24.45
C HIS A 145 -9.43 2.01 -25.30
N MET A 146 -9.65 0.93 -26.05
CA MET A 146 -8.67 0.42 -27.02
C MET A 146 -8.41 1.42 -28.15
N HIS A 147 -9.48 2.02 -28.69
CA HIS A 147 -9.38 3.09 -29.70
C HIS A 147 -8.57 4.29 -29.19
N PHE A 148 -8.82 4.70 -27.94
CA PHE A 148 -8.07 5.80 -27.34
C PHE A 148 -6.55 5.50 -27.28
N HIS A 149 -6.15 4.30 -26.88
CA HIS A 149 -4.72 3.97 -26.77
C HIS A 149 -3.99 4.06 -28.11
N ILE A 150 -4.53 3.47 -29.17
CA ILE A 150 -3.87 3.52 -30.48
C ILE A 150 -3.99 4.90 -31.12
N GLY A 151 -5.11 5.60 -30.92
CA GLY A 151 -5.29 6.97 -31.42
C GLY A 151 -4.33 7.96 -30.77
N GLN A 152 -4.14 7.85 -29.45
CA GLN A 152 -3.24 8.72 -28.69
C GLN A 152 -1.77 8.33 -28.85
N PHE A 153 -1.48 7.03 -28.99
CA PHE A 153 -0.13 6.50 -29.15
C PHE A 153 -0.07 5.63 -30.41
N PRO A 154 -0.04 6.21 -31.63
CA PRO A 154 -0.05 5.44 -32.87
C PRO A 154 1.12 4.46 -33.01
N SER A 155 2.27 4.77 -32.37
CA SER A 155 3.43 3.87 -32.35
C SER A 155 3.21 2.60 -31.53
N LEU A 156 2.11 2.49 -30.76
CA LEU A 156 1.85 1.38 -29.86
C LEU A 156 1.92 0.04 -30.56
N GLU A 157 1.29 -0.09 -31.73
CA GLU A 157 1.26 -1.35 -32.49
C GLU A 157 2.61 -1.74 -33.11
N TYR A 158 3.58 -0.82 -33.13
CA TYR A 158 4.94 -1.05 -33.65
C TYR A 158 5.95 -1.42 -32.56
N GLN A 159 5.54 -1.40 -31.29
CA GLN A 159 6.42 -1.73 -30.17
C GLN A 159 6.56 -3.25 -29.97
N ALA A 160 7.54 -3.66 -29.16
CA ALA A 160 7.70 -5.07 -28.78
C ALA A 160 6.42 -5.60 -28.10
N ARG A 161 6.08 -6.87 -28.38
CA ARG A 161 4.83 -7.55 -27.98
C ARG A 161 3.55 -7.01 -28.64
N ALA A 162 3.66 -6.12 -29.61
CA ALA A 162 2.54 -5.68 -30.46
C ALA A 162 2.82 -5.91 -31.95
N ARG A 163 4.02 -5.54 -32.43
CA ARG A 163 4.41 -5.66 -33.85
C ARG A 163 4.53 -7.09 -34.37
N ASP A 164 4.60 -8.06 -33.46
CA ASP A 164 4.71 -9.49 -33.70
C ASP A 164 3.34 -10.17 -33.81
N ARG A 165 2.24 -9.41 -33.80
CA ARG A 165 0.87 -9.90 -33.90
C ARG A 165 -0.06 -8.88 -34.56
N HIS A 166 -1.30 -9.27 -34.84
CA HIS A 166 -2.32 -8.35 -35.34
C HIS A 166 -2.95 -7.57 -34.19
N TRP A 167 -2.15 -6.77 -33.49
CA TRP A 167 -2.51 -6.13 -32.23
C TRP A 167 -3.88 -5.44 -32.29
N TRP A 168 -4.11 -4.60 -33.31
CA TRP A 168 -5.39 -3.90 -33.45
C TRP A 168 -6.59 -4.84 -33.57
N LYS A 169 -6.47 -5.85 -34.43
CA LYS A 169 -7.53 -6.85 -34.64
C LYS A 169 -7.85 -7.59 -33.34
N GLU A 170 -6.84 -7.99 -32.58
CA GLU A 170 -7.03 -8.71 -31.31
C GLU A 170 -7.76 -7.82 -30.30
N VAL A 171 -7.26 -6.60 -30.05
CA VAL A 171 -7.84 -5.75 -29.01
C VAL A 171 -9.26 -5.28 -29.32
N THR A 172 -9.64 -5.17 -30.60
CA THR A 172 -11.01 -4.79 -31.01
C THR A 172 -11.94 -5.96 -31.29
N THR A 173 -11.51 -7.21 -31.11
CA THR A 173 -12.38 -8.38 -31.33
C THR A 173 -12.54 -9.24 -30.09
N THR A 174 -11.45 -9.49 -29.36
CA THR A 174 -11.40 -10.43 -28.23
C THR A 174 -11.06 -9.73 -26.92
N THR A 175 -9.95 -8.99 -26.86
CA THR A 175 -9.39 -8.49 -25.59
C THR A 175 -10.35 -7.57 -24.84
N TYR A 176 -11.03 -6.64 -25.52
CA TYR A 176 -11.95 -5.72 -24.86
C TYR A 176 -13.17 -6.45 -24.24
N LYS A 177 -13.62 -7.57 -24.84
CA LYS A 177 -14.70 -8.41 -24.31
C LYS A 177 -14.25 -9.20 -23.09
N GLU A 178 -13.01 -9.71 -23.12
CA GLU A 178 -12.40 -10.35 -21.97
C GLU A 178 -12.31 -9.38 -20.78
N LEU A 179 -11.83 -8.15 -21.02
CA LEU A 179 -11.80 -7.09 -20.00
C LEU A 179 -13.21 -6.73 -19.50
N ALA A 180 -14.21 -6.69 -20.37
CA ALA A 180 -15.60 -6.45 -19.98
C ALA A 180 -16.16 -7.57 -19.08
N LYS A 181 -15.74 -8.83 -19.31
CA LYS A 181 -16.13 -9.96 -18.47
C LYS A 181 -15.41 -9.97 -17.12
N LEU A 182 -14.11 -9.66 -17.10
CA LEU A 182 -13.29 -9.62 -15.88
C LEU A 182 -13.65 -8.42 -15.01
N TYR A 183 -13.93 -7.28 -15.63
CA TYR A 183 -14.10 -5.99 -14.99
C TYR A 183 -15.37 -5.26 -15.51
N PRO A 184 -16.56 -5.86 -15.32
CA PRO A 184 -17.81 -5.30 -15.80
C PRO A 184 -18.20 -4.05 -15.01
N PHE A 185 -18.82 -3.08 -15.69
CA PHE A 185 -19.36 -1.87 -15.05
C PHE A 185 -20.26 -2.19 -13.86
N GLN A 186 -21.20 -3.12 -14.03
CA GLN A 186 -22.10 -3.58 -12.97
C GLN A 186 -21.52 -4.78 -12.24
N SER A 187 -21.57 -4.77 -10.92
CA SER A 187 -21.17 -5.90 -10.08
C SER A 187 -22.04 -5.99 -8.83
N ALA A 188 -22.26 -7.19 -8.32
CA ALA A 188 -23.00 -7.39 -7.07
C ALA A 188 -22.30 -6.70 -5.88
N ALA A 189 -20.96 -6.68 -5.88
CA ALA A 189 -20.16 -5.99 -4.88
C ALA A 189 -20.43 -4.49 -4.87
N TRP A 190 -20.43 -3.85 -6.05
CA TRP A 190 -20.73 -2.43 -6.16
C TRP A 190 -22.16 -2.10 -5.76
N ASN A 191 -23.14 -2.87 -6.23
CA ASN A 191 -24.54 -2.64 -5.87
C ASN A 191 -24.79 -2.74 -4.37
N LYS A 192 -24.18 -3.74 -3.71
CA LYS A 192 -24.23 -3.87 -2.25
C LYS A 192 -23.56 -2.68 -1.56
N TRP A 193 -22.37 -2.28 -2.02
CA TRP A 193 -21.60 -1.19 -1.42
C TRP A 193 -22.31 0.16 -1.54
N LYS A 194 -22.84 0.48 -2.73
CA LYS A 194 -23.53 1.74 -3.01
C LYS A 194 -24.83 1.88 -2.21
N ALA A 195 -25.48 0.77 -1.87
CA ALA A 195 -26.67 0.74 -1.01
C ALA A 195 -26.33 0.80 0.50
N ALA A 196 -25.09 0.55 0.90
CA ALA A 196 -24.69 0.53 2.30
C ALA A 196 -24.54 1.94 2.87
N GLN A 197 -24.83 2.08 4.17
CA GLN A 197 -24.53 3.32 4.89
C GLN A 197 -23.03 3.41 5.13
N PRO A 198 -22.38 4.55 4.81
CA PRO A 198 -20.95 4.69 5.05
C PRO A 198 -20.65 4.73 6.55
N THR A 199 -19.50 4.18 6.92
CA THR A 199 -19.06 4.16 8.32
C THR A 199 -18.31 5.44 8.68
N ASN A 200 -18.52 5.95 9.89
CA ASN A 200 -17.89 7.18 10.35
C ASN A 200 -16.53 6.88 11.01
N PRO A 201 -15.37 7.34 10.49
CA PRO A 201 -14.05 7.02 11.04
C PRO A 201 -13.72 7.73 12.37
N VAL A 202 -14.53 8.72 12.81
CA VAL A 202 -14.27 9.52 14.02
C VAL A 202 -14.11 8.62 15.25
N GLY A 203 -13.16 8.96 16.11
CA GLY A 203 -12.86 8.23 17.34
C GLY A 203 -11.38 7.97 17.54
N GLU A 204 -11.08 7.13 18.51
CA GLU A 204 -9.72 6.70 18.83
C GLU A 204 -9.42 5.30 18.31
N TRP A 205 -8.18 5.12 17.89
CA TRP A 205 -7.71 3.93 17.19
C TRP A 205 -6.39 3.48 17.78
N ARG A 206 -6.23 2.17 17.98
CA ARG A 206 -4.94 1.53 18.22
C ARG A 206 -4.22 1.37 16.89
N VAL A 207 -2.99 1.85 16.80
CA VAL A 207 -2.18 1.76 15.58
C VAL A 207 -0.98 0.86 15.82
N THR A 208 -0.67 0.04 14.83
CA THR A 208 0.63 -0.63 14.72
C THR A 208 1.08 -0.60 13.26
N GLY A 209 2.36 -0.88 13.01
CA GLY A 209 2.89 -0.88 11.67
C GLY A 209 4.35 -1.26 11.62
N HIS A 210 4.88 -1.31 10.40
CA HIS A 210 6.26 -1.69 10.13
C HIS A 210 6.89 -0.72 9.13
N ARG A 211 8.08 -0.20 9.44
CA ARG A 211 8.90 0.60 8.52
C ARG A 211 10.10 -0.25 8.09
N PRO A 212 10.15 -0.74 6.84
CA PRO A 212 11.26 -1.56 6.37
C PRO A 212 12.61 -0.88 6.63
N GLY A 213 13.57 -1.63 7.19
CA GLY A 213 14.90 -1.11 7.57
C GLY A 213 14.96 -0.27 8.85
N THR A 214 13.82 0.03 9.47
CA THR A 214 13.75 0.71 10.79
C THR A 214 13.10 -0.17 11.86
N GLY A 215 12.12 -0.99 11.48
CA GLY A 215 11.39 -1.87 12.38
C GLY A 215 9.96 -1.41 12.68
N ASP A 216 9.36 -2.09 13.66
CA ASP A 216 7.96 -1.90 13.99
C ASP A 216 7.69 -0.62 14.80
N TYR A 217 6.44 -0.17 14.76
CA TYR A 217 5.95 0.94 15.57
C TYR A 217 4.53 0.70 16.06
N GLU A 218 4.16 1.39 17.12
CA GLU A 218 2.85 1.29 17.76
C GLU A 218 2.42 2.64 18.34
N GLY A 219 1.11 2.81 18.56
CA GLY A 219 0.60 3.96 19.26
C GLY A 219 -0.90 4.13 19.11
N THR A 220 -1.35 5.38 19.06
CA THR A 220 -2.75 5.72 18.84
C THR A 220 -2.92 6.72 17.70
N LEU A 221 -4.10 6.68 17.11
CA LEU A 221 -4.60 7.66 16.16
C LEU A 221 -5.93 8.19 16.67
N ARG A 222 -6.09 9.51 16.69
CA ARG A 222 -7.38 10.16 16.96
C ARG A 222 -7.88 10.85 15.71
N ILE A 223 -9.08 10.49 15.27
CA ILE A 223 -9.76 11.06 14.11
C ILE A 223 -10.90 11.95 14.58
N SER A 224 -10.94 13.19 14.11
CA SER A 224 -12.04 14.15 14.32
C SER A 224 -12.53 14.74 13.01
N ARG A 225 -13.78 15.19 12.97
CA ARG A 225 -14.34 15.88 11.80
C ARG A 225 -13.72 17.29 11.65
N ASP A 226 -13.43 17.69 10.42
CA ASP A 226 -12.98 19.05 10.04
C ASP A 226 -13.76 19.49 8.78
N GLY A 227 -15.00 19.98 8.98
CA GLY A 227 -15.90 20.31 7.87
C GLY A 227 -16.29 19.07 7.04
N ASP A 228 -15.89 19.04 5.78
CA ASP A 228 -16.07 17.91 4.85
C ASP A 228 -14.82 17.01 4.73
N GLN A 229 -13.82 17.28 5.56
CA GLN A 229 -12.59 16.53 5.73
C GLN A 229 -12.52 15.94 7.15
N TYR A 230 -11.42 15.25 7.42
CA TYR A 230 -11.06 14.72 8.73
C TYR A 230 -9.70 15.25 9.14
N LYS A 231 -9.53 15.50 10.43
CA LYS A 231 -8.23 15.69 11.05
C LYS A 231 -7.82 14.39 11.75
N ALA A 232 -6.62 13.91 11.48
CA ALA A 232 -6.00 12.78 12.14
C ALA A 232 -4.81 13.26 12.96
N VAL A 233 -4.72 12.83 14.22
CA VAL A 233 -3.58 13.12 15.11
C VAL A 233 -2.97 11.81 15.56
N TYR A 234 -1.70 11.61 15.22
CA TYR A 234 -0.91 10.42 15.49
C TYR A 234 -0.06 10.62 16.72
N ASP A 235 -0.11 9.67 17.66
CA ASP A 235 0.86 9.54 18.74
C ASP A 235 1.46 8.15 18.72
N LEU A 236 2.57 7.99 17.98
CA LEU A 236 3.23 6.70 17.76
C LEU A 236 4.67 6.73 18.27
N ARG A 237 5.23 5.54 18.44
CA ARG A 237 6.63 5.30 18.80
C ARG A 237 7.11 4.01 18.17
N ASP A 238 8.40 3.94 17.85
CA ASP A 238 9.02 2.67 17.50
C ASP A 238 9.24 1.78 18.73
N MET A 239 9.72 0.56 18.49
CA MET A 239 9.97 -0.42 19.55
C MET A 239 11.06 0.00 20.55
N ASP A 240 11.90 0.98 20.21
CA ASP A 240 12.90 1.58 21.11
C ASP A 240 12.34 2.78 21.89
N GLY A 241 11.06 3.14 21.66
CA GLY A 241 10.38 4.25 22.32
C GLY A 241 10.62 5.61 21.69
N LYS A 242 11.32 5.70 20.54
CA LYS A 242 11.52 6.96 19.84
C LYS A 242 10.21 7.38 19.16
N LYS A 243 9.88 8.66 19.35
CA LYS A 243 8.63 9.27 18.90
C LYS A 243 8.49 9.27 17.37
N LEU A 244 7.27 8.97 16.93
CA LEU A 244 6.79 9.03 15.54
C LEU A 244 5.36 9.61 15.56
N SER A 245 5.23 10.90 15.84
CA SER A 245 3.93 11.56 16.01
C SER A 245 3.77 12.71 15.04
N GLY A 246 2.53 13.14 14.82
CA GLY A 246 2.22 14.16 13.83
C GLY A 246 0.71 14.31 13.62
N ASP A 247 0.32 15.04 12.59
CA ASP A 247 -1.07 15.21 12.22
C ASP A 247 -1.25 15.37 10.71
N SER A 248 -2.44 15.02 10.24
CA SER A 248 -2.83 15.11 8.84
C SER A 248 -4.27 15.55 8.66
N LYS A 249 -4.56 16.05 7.46
CA LYS A 249 -5.92 16.23 6.96
C LYS A 249 -6.20 15.14 5.93
N ALA A 250 -7.42 14.61 5.95
CA ALA A 250 -7.80 13.54 5.06
C ALA A 250 -9.22 13.67 4.51
N ILE A 251 -9.40 13.08 3.34
CA ILE A 251 -10.70 12.87 2.69
C ILE A 251 -10.94 11.38 2.60
N ILE A 252 -12.19 10.97 2.82
CA ILE A 252 -12.65 9.62 2.50
C ILE A 252 -13.43 9.66 1.19
N TYR A 253 -12.88 9.00 0.17
CA TYR A 253 -13.57 8.78 -1.09
C TYR A 253 -14.32 7.45 -1.08
N THR A 254 -15.45 7.41 -1.80
CA THR A 254 -16.26 6.18 -1.97
C THR A 254 -16.67 5.52 -0.63
N GLY A 255 -16.59 6.25 0.49
CA GLY A 255 -16.95 5.77 1.83
C GLY A 255 -15.88 4.96 2.57
N TYR A 256 -14.72 4.68 1.95
CA TYR A 256 -13.65 3.90 2.60
C TYR A 256 -12.21 4.26 2.19
N GLU A 257 -12.00 4.88 1.03
CA GLU A 257 -10.67 5.22 0.53
C GLU A 257 -10.17 6.49 1.20
N TRP A 258 -9.41 6.32 2.28
CA TRP A 258 -8.77 7.40 3.02
C TRP A 258 -7.56 7.91 2.25
N ARG A 259 -7.53 9.22 1.99
CA ARG A 259 -6.38 9.93 1.43
C ARG A 259 -6.03 11.09 2.34
N GLY A 260 -4.90 10.94 3.01
CA GLY A 260 -4.38 11.91 3.96
C GLY A 260 -3.12 12.60 3.47
N SER A 261 -2.94 13.84 3.91
CA SER A 261 -1.74 14.64 3.72
C SER A 261 -1.42 15.35 5.03
N GLY A 262 -0.18 15.25 5.49
CA GLY A 262 0.20 15.78 6.78
C GLY A 262 1.70 15.75 7.02
N VAL A 263 2.07 15.89 8.28
CA VAL A 263 3.46 15.85 8.74
C VAL A 263 3.59 14.76 9.80
N LEU A 264 4.52 13.84 9.60
CA LEU A 264 4.87 12.81 10.58
C LEU A 264 6.34 12.96 10.98
N ASN A 265 6.59 13.24 12.25
CA ASN A 265 7.93 13.48 12.79
C ASN A 265 8.75 14.52 11.98
N GLY A 266 8.09 15.62 11.58
CA GLY A 266 8.70 16.73 10.84
C GLY A 266 8.90 16.49 9.34
N VAL A 267 8.37 15.40 8.80
CA VAL A 267 8.46 15.08 7.36
C VAL A 267 7.06 15.08 6.74
N ASP A 268 6.92 15.72 5.59
CA ASP A 268 5.67 15.71 4.83
C ASP A 268 5.35 14.29 4.34
N THR A 269 4.12 13.85 4.58
CA THR A 269 3.66 12.51 4.23
C THR A 269 2.36 12.51 3.44
N ARG A 270 2.13 11.38 2.77
CA ARG A 270 0.87 11.00 2.13
C ARG A 270 0.40 9.69 2.72
N GLU A 271 -0.90 9.56 2.89
CA GLU A 271 -1.55 8.42 3.51
C GLU A 271 -2.53 7.80 2.52
N VAL A 272 -2.43 6.50 2.32
CA VAL A 272 -3.32 5.73 1.46
C VAL A 272 -3.83 4.55 2.26
N TYR A 273 -4.99 4.72 2.89
CA TYR A 273 -5.61 3.69 3.71
C TYR A 273 -6.99 3.28 3.17
N ALA A 274 -7.45 2.11 3.58
CA ALA A 274 -8.80 1.62 3.38
C ALA A 274 -9.43 1.36 4.74
N LEU A 275 -10.59 1.96 4.97
CA LEU A 275 -11.49 1.61 6.07
C LEU A 275 -12.20 0.29 5.72
N SER A 276 -12.34 -0.61 6.69
CA SER A 276 -13.11 -1.85 6.51
C SER A 276 -14.60 -1.57 6.36
N GLU A 277 -15.34 -2.51 5.75
CA GLU A 277 -16.79 -2.37 5.55
C GLU A 277 -17.56 -2.13 6.87
N ASP A 278 -17.10 -2.74 7.97
CA ASP A 278 -17.68 -2.56 9.31
C ASP A 278 -17.20 -1.29 10.03
N GLY A 279 -16.23 -0.57 9.45
CA GLY A 279 -15.68 0.67 10.00
C GLY A 279 -14.80 0.48 11.24
N ASN A 280 -14.39 -0.74 11.58
CA ASN A 280 -13.62 -1.04 12.80
C ASN A 280 -12.12 -1.24 12.57
N ARG A 281 -11.69 -1.34 11.31
CA ARG A 281 -10.29 -1.52 10.92
C ARG A 281 -9.90 -0.55 9.82
N MET A 282 -8.64 -0.15 9.81
CA MET A 282 -8.06 0.63 8.73
C MET A 282 -6.69 0.06 8.39
N THR A 283 -6.42 -0.18 7.11
CA THR A 283 -5.14 -0.73 6.64
C THR A 283 -4.62 0.03 5.43
N GLY A 284 -3.31 0.05 5.24
CA GLY A 284 -2.69 0.59 4.04
C GLY A 284 -1.25 1.02 4.29
N ARG A 285 -0.85 2.14 3.69
CA ARG A 285 0.52 2.63 3.76
C ARG A 285 0.57 4.15 3.79
N TRP A 286 1.52 4.69 4.55
CA TRP A 286 1.96 6.08 4.40
C TRP A 286 3.36 6.14 3.80
N TYR A 287 3.69 7.25 3.16
CA TYR A 287 5.00 7.50 2.58
C TYR A 287 5.36 8.97 2.60
N GLN A 288 6.65 9.30 2.49
CA GLN A 288 7.13 10.67 2.40
C GLN A 288 6.67 11.29 1.07
N ALA A 289 6.17 12.53 1.10
CA ALA A 289 5.55 13.16 -0.08
C ALA A 289 6.49 13.20 -1.30
N ASP A 290 7.78 13.50 -1.08
CA ASP A 290 8.79 13.57 -2.14
C ASP A 290 9.48 12.23 -2.43
N HIS A 291 9.30 11.24 -1.55
CA HIS A 291 9.95 9.92 -1.63
C HIS A 291 8.94 8.81 -1.33
N TYR A 292 8.17 8.43 -2.34
CA TYR A 292 7.16 7.39 -2.20
C TYR A 292 7.73 6.03 -1.77
N ASP A 293 9.01 5.80 -2.03
CA ASP A 293 9.77 4.60 -1.65
C ASP A 293 10.05 4.53 -0.16
N ILE A 294 9.99 5.64 0.56
CA ILE A 294 10.22 5.71 2.00
C ILE A 294 8.87 5.84 2.70
N GLY A 295 8.51 4.86 3.53
CA GLY A 295 7.20 4.83 4.18
C GLY A 295 7.04 3.69 5.18
N GLY A 296 5.82 3.49 5.66
CA GLY A 296 5.48 2.45 6.62
C GLY A 296 4.13 1.82 6.35
N GLU A 297 4.06 0.51 6.59
CA GLU A 297 2.82 -0.25 6.63
C GLU A 297 1.98 0.22 7.81
N PHE A 298 0.68 0.41 7.59
CA PHE A 298 -0.23 0.93 8.58
C PHE A 298 -1.37 -0.05 8.81
N GLN A 299 -1.62 -0.40 10.08
CA GLN A 299 -2.86 -1.03 10.50
C GLN A 299 -3.39 -0.36 11.76
N ALA A 300 -4.71 -0.20 11.81
CA ALA A 300 -5.39 0.34 12.95
C ALA A 300 -6.70 -0.38 13.23
N VAL A 301 -7.06 -0.47 14.51
CA VAL A 301 -8.35 -0.97 14.98
C VAL A 301 -8.95 0.03 15.96
N ARG A 302 -10.27 0.17 16.02
CA ARG A 302 -10.90 1.06 16.99
C ARG A 302 -10.51 0.70 18.42
N LEU A 303 -10.39 1.69 19.29
CA LEU A 303 -10.26 1.41 20.73
C LEU A 303 -11.58 0.93 21.31
N ASP A 304 -12.68 1.61 20.98
CA ASP A 304 -14.00 1.28 21.50
C ASP A 304 -14.58 0.05 20.78
N GLY A 305 -14.99 -0.95 21.56
CA GLY A 305 -15.72 -2.12 21.05
C GLY A 305 -14.89 -3.11 20.24
N ALA A 306 -13.56 -2.96 20.16
CA ALA A 306 -12.72 -3.90 19.44
C ALA A 306 -12.63 -5.26 20.13
N GLU A 307 -12.71 -6.30 19.31
CA GLU A 307 -12.47 -7.68 19.72
C GLU A 307 -11.03 -7.87 20.21
N ALA A 308 -10.86 -8.80 21.16
CA ALA A 308 -9.55 -9.16 21.68
C ALA A 308 -8.67 -9.73 20.57
N GLN A 309 -7.53 -9.09 20.30
CA GLN A 309 -6.63 -9.50 19.22
C GLN A 309 -5.20 -8.98 19.47
N VAL A 310 -4.21 -9.76 19.04
CA VAL A 310 -2.81 -9.31 18.95
C VAL A 310 -2.60 -8.69 17.57
N LEU A 311 -2.07 -7.47 17.52
CA LEU A 311 -1.79 -6.75 16.29
C LEU A 311 -0.31 -6.81 15.92
N LEU A 312 0.57 -6.74 16.92
CA LEU A 312 2.01 -6.70 16.75
C LEU A 312 2.71 -7.40 17.93
N LYS A 313 3.90 -7.93 17.68
CA LYS A 313 4.79 -8.52 18.69
C LYS A 313 6.15 -7.85 18.60
N SER A 314 6.79 -7.55 19.72
CA SER A 314 8.15 -7.02 19.73
C SER A 314 9.18 -8.04 19.22
N SER A 315 8.80 -9.31 19.13
CA SER A 315 9.55 -10.37 18.46
C SER A 315 8.61 -11.52 18.10
N ASP A 316 8.71 -12.03 16.87
CA ASP A 316 7.93 -13.19 16.41
C ASP A 316 8.49 -14.53 16.88
N TYR A 317 9.74 -14.56 17.33
CA TYR A 317 10.51 -15.79 17.49
C TYR A 317 11.21 -15.88 18.84
N ILE A 318 11.66 -17.06 19.25
CA ILE A 318 12.56 -17.30 20.39
C ILE A 318 13.43 -18.51 20.09
N ARG A 319 14.71 -18.47 20.46
CA ARG A 319 15.58 -19.63 20.28
C ARG A 319 15.29 -20.67 21.37
N ARG A 320 15.26 -21.97 21.04
CA ARG A 320 15.14 -23.02 22.06
C ARG A 320 16.25 -22.88 23.12
N GLY A 321 15.90 -23.06 24.39
CA GLY A 321 16.82 -22.84 25.51
C GLY A 321 17.05 -21.38 25.91
N GLN A 322 16.45 -20.42 25.21
CA GLN A 322 16.56 -18.99 25.52
C GLN A 322 15.46 -18.55 26.49
N HIS A 323 15.79 -17.55 27.30
CA HIS A 323 14.84 -16.74 28.06
C HIS A 323 14.87 -15.30 27.53
N LYS A 324 13.71 -14.72 27.21
CA LYS A 324 13.61 -13.30 26.84
C LYS A 324 12.22 -12.72 27.07
N ASN A 325 12.15 -11.38 27.07
CA ASN A 325 10.88 -10.67 27.10
C ASN A 325 10.33 -10.48 25.68
N ILE A 326 9.04 -10.74 25.50
CA ILE A 326 8.27 -10.41 24.30
C ILE A 326 7.06 -9.59 24.71
N THR A 327 6.87 -8.45 24.06
CA THR A 327 5.71 -7.58 24.27
C THR A 327 4.70 -7.80 23.15
N LEU A 328 3.46 -8.10 23.51
CA LEU A 328 2.30 -8.15 22.63
C LEU A 328 1.59 -6.80 22.65
N TYR A 329 1.30 -6.25 21.48
CA TYR A 329 0.54 -5.03 21.30
C TYR A 329 -0.76 -5.37 20.58
N GLY A 330 -1.89 -4.89 21.09
CA GLY A 330 -3.19 -5.28 20.56
C GLY A 330 -4.36 -4.62 21.27
N MET A 331 -5.49 -5.33 21.30
CA MET A 331 -6.73 -4.94 21.96
C MET A 331 -7.25 -6.08 22.83
N GLY A 332 -7.96 -5.75 23.91
CA GLY A 332 -8.59 -6.72 24.79
C GLY A 332 -7.62 -7.75 25.38
N LEU A 333 -6.35 -7.37 25.62
CA LEU A 333 -5.29 -8.26 26.09
C LEU A 333 -5.39 -8.55 27.61
N THR A 334 -6.57 -8.96 28.07
CA THR A 334 -6.84 -9.24 29.48
C THR A 334 -7.00 -10.75 29.72
N GLY A 335 -6.87 -11.17 30.98
CA GLY A 335 -7.06 -12.57 31.38
C GLY A 335 -5.77 -13.40 31.37
N LYS A 336 -5.94 -14.72 31.52
CA LYS A 336 -4.84 -15.68 31.72
C LYS A 336 -4.06 -15.93 30.43
N ILE A 337 -2.76 -16.15 30.56
CA ILE A 337 -1.94 -16.66 29.45
C ILE A 337 -2.18 -18.17 29.30
N LYS A 338 -2.24 -18.62 28.05
CA LYS A 338 -2.08 -20.03 27.68
C LYS A 338 -1.04 -20.13 26.58
N ALA A 339 -0.29 -21.22 26.56
CA ALA A 339 0.59 -21.54 25.46
C ALA A 339 0.73 -23.04 25.30
N ASP A 340 1.21 -23.44 24.14
CA ASP A 340 1.61 -24.80 23.86
C ASP A 340 2.72 -25.29 24.80
N LYS A 341 2.76 -26.61 25.02
CA LYS A 341 3.69 -27.26 25.93
C LYS A 341 5.15 -26.97 25.55
N GLY A 342 5.96 -26.57 26.53
CA GLY A 342 7.39 -26.29 26.36
C GLY A 342 7.73 -24.79 26.34
N LEU A 343 6.73 -23.92 26.14
CA LEU A 343 6.85 -22.50 26.45
C LEU A 343 6.42 -22.23 27.88
N ASP A 344 7.34 -21.74 28.70
CA ASP A 344 7.00 -21.14 29.98
C ASP A 344 6.81 -19.63 29.79
N LEU A 345 5.65 -19.11 30.19
CA LEU A 345 5.32 -17.69 30.05
C LEU A 345 4.85 -17.12 31.37
N LYS A 346 5.43 -15.96 31.72
CA LYS A 346 5.03 -15.18 32.88
C LYS A 346 4.69 -13.76 32.46
N ILE A 347 3.53 -13.26 32.92
CA ILE A 347 3.19 -11.83 32.77
C ILE A 347 4.17 -11.02 33.63
N ILE A 348 4.88 -10.11 32.98
CA ILE A 348 5.67 -9.06 33.65
C ILE A 348 4.82 -7.82 33.83
N ASN A 349 4.09 -7.43 32.79
CA ASN A 349 3.15 -6.30 32.81
C ASN A 349 1.98 -6.61 31.89
N GLN A 350 0.78 -6.15 32.24
CA GLN A 350 -0.43 -6.35 31.44
C GLN A 350 -1.40 -5.19 31.61
N ASN A 351 -1.85 -4.65 30.49
CA ASN A 351 -3.04 -3.82 30.40
C ASN A 351 -3.89 -4.27 29.19
N THR A 352 -4.96 -3.54 28.88
CA THR A 352 -5.91 -3.91 27.82
C THR A 352 -5.32 -3.86 26.40
N THR A 353 -4.18 -3.20 26.19
CA THR A 353 -3.59 -2.98 24.86
C THR A 353 -2.13 -3.43 24.72
N ILE A 354 -1.46 -3.71 25.83
CA ILE A 354 -0.05 -4.09 25.89
C ILE A 354 0.15 -5.16 26.97
N VAL A 355 0.83 -6.25 26.62
CA VAL A 355 1.25 -7.29 27.57
C VAL A 355 2.71 -7.66 27.34
N THR A 356 3.54 -7.52 28.38
CA THR A 356 4.93 -7.97 28.35
C THR A 356 5.05 -9.32 29.04
N LEU A 357 5.55 -10.30 28.29
CA LEU A 357 5.71 -11.68 28.69
C LEU A 357 7.20 -11.99 28.85
N ALA A 358 7.59 -12.52 29.99
CA ALA A 358 8.87 -13.23 30.11
C ALA A 358 8.65 -14.66 29.62
N ILE A 359 9.36 -15.04 28.57
CA ILE A 359 9.18 -16.32 27.87
C ILE A 359 10.47 -17.12 27.95
N THR A 360 10.35 -18.39 28.33
CA THR A 360 11.43 -19.37 28.27
C THR A 360 11.02 -20.49 27.32
N ALA A 361 11.83 -20.75 26.30
CA ALA A 361 11.69 -21.94 25.47
C ALA A 361 12.58 -23.06 26.03
N ASP A 362 12.02 -24.26 26.25
CA ASP A 362 12.81 -25.41 26.70
C ASP A 362 13.95 -25.73 25.70
N LYS A 363 15.09 -26.22 26.21
CA LYS A 363 16.24 -26.62 25.39
C LYS A 363 15.92 -27.81 24.47
N ASN A 364 14.99 -28.66 24.88
CA ASN A 364 14.58 -29.87 24.13
C ASN A 364 13.33 -29.65 23.27
N MET A 365 12.87 -28.40 23.17
CA MET A 365 11.71 -28.04 22.39
C MET A 365 12.00 -28.23 20.89
N THR A 366 11.06 -28.84 20.18
CA THR A 366 11.14 -29.00 18.71
C THR A 366 11.03 -27.62 18.06
N PRO A 367 11.87 -27.27 17.07
CA PRO A 367 11.65 -26.07 16.28
C PRO A 367 10.29 -26.10 15.56
N GLY A 368 9.55 -25.00 15.58
CA GLY A 368 8.22 -24.95 14.98
C GLY A 368 7.42 -23.69 15.34
N ILE A 369 6.14 -23.73 14.98
CA ILE A 369 5.15 -22.68 15.28
C ILE A 369 4.38 -23.10 16.51
N TYR A 370 4.27 -22.22 17.51
CA TYR A 370 3.63 -22.49 18.79
C TYR A 370 2.56 -21.44 19.08
N HIS A 371 1.40 -21.89 19.54
CA HIS A 371 0.28 -21.04 19.90
C HIS A 371 0.46 -20.40 21.27
N VAL A 372 0.10 -19.13 21.36
CA VAL A 372 0.06 -18.34 22.59
C VAL A 372 -1.25 -17.55 22.61
N ALA A 373 -1.90 -17.50 23.75
CA ALA A 373 -3.11 -16.72 23.95
C ALA A 373 -3.03 -15.89 25.23
N VAL A 374 -3.57 -14.68 25.19
CA VAL A 374 -3.86 -13.85 26.37
C VAL A 374 -5.37 -13.61 26.42
N GLY A 375 -6.05 -14.33 27.31
CA GLY A 375 -7.52 -14.36 27.32
C GLY A 375 -8.07 -14.93 26.01
N HIS A 376 -8.71 -14.07 25.22
CA HIS A 376 -9.28 -14.40 23.91
C HIS A 376 -8.40 -13.97 22.73
N ALA A 377 -7.34 -13.19 22.99
CA ALA A 377 -6.43 -12.77 21.94
C ALA A 377 -5.41 -13.88 21.67
N GLU A 378 -5.44 -14.45 20.47
CA GLU A 378 -4.53 -15.52 20.04
C GLU A 378 -3.42 -14.98 19.14
N THR A 379 -2.26 -15.63 19.19
CA THR A 379 -1.13 -15.42 18.28
C THR A 379 -0.26 -16.68 18.22
N THR A 380 0.73 -16.68 17.33
CA THR A 380 1.80 -17.67 17.31
C THR A 380 3.16 -17.04 17.64
N LEU A 381 4.07 -17.88 18.12
CA LEU A 381 5.51 -17.62 18.23
C LEU A 381 6.28 -18.72 17.51
N ILE A 382 7.41 -18.34 16.92
CA ILE A 382 8.32 -19.27 16.25
C ILE A 382 9.41 -19.69 17.22
N VAL A 383 9.50 -20.98 17.52
CA VAL A 383 10.66 -21.53 18.23
C VAL A 383 11.62 -22.09 17.21
N TYR A 384 12.88 -21.65 17.25
CA TYR A 384 13.90 -22.11 16.31
C TYR A 384 15.17 -22.53 17.06
N ASP A 385 16.02 -23.32 16.41
CA ASP A 385 17.32 -23.73 16.99
C ASP A 385 18.52 -23.14 16.25
N LYS A 386 18.42 -23.00 14.94
CA LYS A 386 19.41 -22.34 14.08
C LYS A 386 18.72 -21.65 12.90
N ILE A 387 19.43 -20.70 12.31
CA ILE A 387 19.05 -20.12 11.02
C ILE A 387 19.61 -21.01 9.90
N ASP A 388 18.76 -21.57 9.05
CA ASP A 388 19.23 -22.37 7.91
C ASP A 388 19.51 -21.50 6.68
N LYS A 389 18.74 -20.43 6.50
CA LYS A 389 18.82 -19.57 5.33
C LYS A 389 18.47 -18.12 5.65
N ILE A 390 19.16 -17.20 4.98
CA ILE A 390 18.77 -15.79 4.88
C ILE A 390 18.22 -15.52 3.48
N GLN A 391 17.04 -14.91 3.41
CA GLN A 391 16.48 -14.37 2.19
C GLN A 391 16.47 -12.85 2.28
N VAL A 392 17.06 -12.19 1.28
CA VAL A 392 16.99 -10.73 1.15
C VAL A 392 15.68 -10.38 0.48
N MET A 393 14.88 -9.53 1.14
CA MET A 393 13.56 -9.12 0.67
C MET A 393 13.56 -7.61 0.38
N PRO A 394 13.08 -7.17 -0.80
CA PRO A 394 12.65 -7.98 -1.93
C PRO A 394 13.82 -8.74 -2.58
N GLY A 395 13.55 -9.92 -3.15
CA GLY A 395 14.58 -10.73 -3.83
C GLY A 395 15.07 -10.14 -5.16
N TRP A 396 14.25 -9.28 -5.77
CA TRP A 396 14.60 -8.49 -6.94
C TRP A 396 13.89 -7.13 -6.86
N THR A 397 14.59 -6.03 -7.18
CA THR A 397 13.94 -4.72 -7.33
C THR A 397 14.77 -3.72 -8.13
N ILE A 398 14.24 -2.49 -8.24
CA ILE A 398 14.84 -1.37 -8.95
C ILE A 398 15.07 -0.20 -7.99
N ALA A 399 16.22 0.47 -8.13
CA ALA A 399 16.47 1.83 -7.68
C ALA A 399 16.62 2.75 -8.90
N ARG A 400 16.39 4.06 -8.74
CA ARG A 400 16.53 5.03 -9.83
C ARG A 400 17.43 6.19 -9.44
N VAL A 401 18.40 6.50 -10.29
CA VAL A 401 19.22 7.70 -10.14
C VAL A 401 18.33 8.95 -10.09
N GLY A 402 18.76 9.99 -9.38
CA GLY A 402 18.05 11.26 -9.26
C GLY A 402 18.83 12.42 -9.87
N GLY A 403 18.14 13.44 -10.39
CA GLY A 403 18.78 14.63 -10.95
C GLY A 403 17.79 15.58 -11.63
N GLY A 404 18.18 16.86 -11.72
CA GLY A 404 17.26 17.93 -12.12
C GLY A 404 16.12 18.07 -11.10
N ASN A 405 14.88 18.09 -11.58
CA ASN A 405 13.67 18.16 -10.74
C ASN A 405 13.10 16.78 -10.37
N THR A 406 13.82 15.68 -10.67
CA THR A 406 13.35 14.32 -10.36
C THR A 406 14.18 13.73 -9.21
N PRO A 407 13.56 13.47 -8.04
CA PRO A 407 14.28 12.89 -6.91
C PRO A 407 14.74 11.45 -7.22
N PRO A 408 15.82 10.98 -6.58
CA PRO A 408 16.22 9.58 -6.65
C PRO A 408 15.16 8.68 -6.01
N VAL A 409 15.08 7.44 -6.47
CA VAL A 409 14.26 6.38 -5.85
C VAL A 409 15.20 5.36 -5.24
N THR A 410 15.19 5.26 -3.91
CA THR A 410 16.01 4.29 -3.17
C THR A 410 15.42 2.89 -3.26
N ALA A 411 16.19 1.89 -2.80
CA ALA A 411 15.68 0.54 -2.60
C ALA A 411 15.95 0.06 -1.17
N GLN A 412 14.90 -0.29 -0.44
CA GLN A 412 14.99 -0.78 0.94
C GLN A 412 14.92 -2.31 0.95
N PHE A 413 15.88 -2.93 1.64
CA PHE A 413 15.98 -4.37 1.81
C PHE A 413 15.91 -4.78 3.28
N GLU A 414 15.45 -6.00 3.54
CA GLU A 414 15.46 -6.65 4.85
C GLU A 414 15.98 -8.07 4.76
N ALA A 415 16.69 -8.51 5.80
CA ALA A 415 17.24 -9.86 5.91
C ALA A 415 16.25 -10.74 6.68
N VAL A 416 15.56 -11.63 5.99
CA VAL A 416 14.57 -12.52 6.59
C VAL A 416 15.20 -13.89 6.81
N ALA A 417 15.22 -14.34 8.06
CA ALA A 417 15.74 -15.65 8.44
C ALA A 417 14.67 -16.73 8.36
N TYR A 418 15.09 -17.91 7.90
CA TYR A 418 14.27 -19.11 7.79
C TYR A 418 15.00 -20.29 8.44
N MET A 419 14.22 -21.21 9.01
CA MET A 419 14.64 -22.57 9.36
C MET A 419 13.94 -23.57 8.45
N THR A 420 14.55 -24.72 8.23
CA THR A 420 13.92 -25.82 7.49
C THR A 420 12.99 -26.59 8.43
N GLY A 421 11.69 -26.58 8.14
CA GLY A 421 10.69 -27.41 8.81
C GLY A 421 10.35 -28.67 7.99
N GLU A 422 9.63 -29.61 8.61
CA GLU A 422 9.23 -30.87 7.96
C GLU A 422 8.35 -30.67 6.71
N GLN A 423 7.53 -29.62 6.71
CA GLN A 423 6.59 -29.27 5.62
C GLN A 423 7.10 -28.13 4.73
N GLY A 424 8.35 -27.70 4.91
CA GLY A 424 8.96 -26.59 4.19
C GLY A 424 9.60 -25.54 5.12
N ASP A 425 10.18 -24.51 4.51
CA ASP A 425 10.86 -23.44 5.24
C ASP A 425 9.87 -22.64 6.10
N ILE A 426 10.22 -22.43 7.37
CA ILE A 426 9.46 -21.62 8.33
C ILE A 426 10.19 -20.29 8.52
N LYS A 427 9.48 -19.17 8.28
CA LYS A 427 10.01 -17.83 8.55
C LYS A 427 10.22 -17.66 10.05
N ILE A 428 11.46 -17.38 10.45
CA ILE A 428 11.81 -17.02 11.83
C ILE A 428 11.45 -15.56 12.08
N GLY A 429 11.98 -14.65 11.27
CA GLY A 429 11.78 -13.22 11.44
C GLY A 429 12.78 -12.37 10.67
N ILE A 430 12.67 -11.05 10.79
CA ILE A 430 13.64 -10.10 10.26
C ILE A 430 14.83 -10.03 11.22
N MET A 431 16.04 -10.05 10.67
CA MET A 431 17.30 -10.07 11.41
C MET A 431 18.12 -8.82 11.10
N ALA A 432 18.84 -8.32 12.11
CA ALA A 432 19.94 -7.39 11.87
C ALA A 432 21.03 -8.10 11.05
N ALA A 433 21.53 -7.43 10.02
CA ALA A 433 22.50 -7.99 9.10
C ALA A 433 23.58 -6.97 8.76
N LYS A 434 24.75 -7.47 8.37
CA LYS A 434 25.75 -6.68 7.66
C LYS A 434 25.36 -6.61 6.19
N TRP A 435 25.31 -5.40 5.65
CA TRP A 435 24.90 -5.15 4.27
C TRP A 435 26.08 -4.76 3.39
N GLN A 436 26.10 -5.30 2.17
CA GLN A 436 27.08 -4.96 1.14
C GLN A 436 26.46 -5.08 -0.26
N ALA A 437 26.99 -4.31 -1.21
CA ALA A 437 26.69 -4.44 -2.63
C ALA A 437 27.90 -5.05 -3.35
N ALA A 438 27.63 -5.80 -4.41
CA ALA A 438 28.64 -6.36 -5.32
C ALA A 438 28.11 -6.30 -6.76
N ASN A 439 29.00 -6.46 -7.75
CA ASN A 439 28.58 -6.63 -9.14
C ASN A 439 27.75 -7.92 -9.27
N PHE A 440 26.66 -7.87 -10.04
CA PHE A 440 25.77 -9.03 -10.19
C PHE A 440 26.37 -10.13 -11.07
N ASN A 441 27.06 -9.74 -12.15
CA ASN A 441 27.65 -10.63 -13.15
C ASN A 441 28.95 -10.03 -13.74
N GLU A 442 29.57 -10.76 -14.67
CA GLU A 442 30.82 -10.35 -15.32
C GLU A 442 30.68 -9.00 -16.07
N ASP A 443 29.55 -8.75 -16.73
CA ASP A 443 29.29 -7.47 -17.41
C ASP A 443 29.28 -6.29 -16.44
N ALA A 444 28.61 -6.46 -15.29
CA ALA A 444 28.57 -5.45 -14.23
C ALA A 444 29.97 -5.20 -13.64
N GLU A 445 30.82 -6.23 -13.55
CA GLU A 445 32.21 -6.09 -13.13
C GLU A 445 33.06 -5.32 -14.14
N GLN A 446 32.93 -5.64 -15.43
CA GLN A 446 33.60 -4.90 -16.51
C GLN A 446 33.16 -3.43 -16.56
N MET A 447 31.89 -3.15 -16.27
CA MET A 447 31.33 -1.79 -16.21
C MET A 447 31.55 -1.10 -14.85
N LYS A 448 32.13 -1.81 -13.88
CA LYS A 448 32.38 -1.37 -12.50
C LYS A 448 31.11 -0.83 -11.82
N ASP A 449 29.99 -1.52 -11.98
CA ASP A 449 28.69 -1.04 -11.52
C ASP A 449 28.66 -0.73 -10.02
N VAL A 450 29.28 -1.57 -9.19
CA VAL A 450 29.35 -1.36 -7.73
C VAL A 450 30.12 -0.08 -7.33
N GLU A 451 31.04 0.41 -8.17
CA GLU A 451 31.80 1.64 -7.92
C GLU A 451 30.95 2.89 -8.21
N PHE A 452 30.07 2.83 -9.20
CA PHE A 452 29.38 4.01 -9.73
C PHE A 452 27.89 4.10 -9.39
N ALA A 453 27.21 2.97 -9.17
CA ALA A 453 25.75 2.95 -9.14
C ALA A 453 25.14 3.53 -7.85
N GLY A 454 25.90 3.56 -6.75
CA GLY A 454 25.44 4.04 -5.45
C GLY A 454 26.06 3.25 -4.30
N HIS A 455 25.44 3.30 -3.13
CA HIS A 455 25.90 2.58 -1.95
C HIS A 455 24.73 2.08 -1.09
N ILE A 456 24.94 1.00 -0.36
CA ILE A 456 23.99 0.46 0.62
C ILE A 456 24.45 0.82 2.04
N ASP A 457 23.52 1.34 2.86
CA ASP A 457 23.77 1.55 4.29
C ASP A 457 23.54 0.27 5.11
N GLN A 458 23.92 0.32 6.39
CA GLN A 458 23.76 -0.84 7.29
C GLN A 458 22.33 -1.05 7.79
N ASN A 459 21.38 -0.18 7.39
CA ASN A 459 19.96 -0.42 7.58
C ASN A 459 19.34 -1.13 6.36
N GLY A 460 20.16 -1.52 5.38
CA GLY A 460 19.70 -2.24 4.18
C GLY A 460 19.10 -1.32 3.11
N ARG A 461 19.29 0.00 3.21
CA ARG A 461 18.82 0.93 2.17
C ARG A 461 19.92 1.22 1.17
N PHE A 462 19.63 0.98 -0.11
CA PHE A 462 20.48 1.38 -1.22
C PHE A 462 20.12 2.80 -1.69
N MET A 463 21.09 3.71 -1.63
CA MET A 463 21.00 5.06 -2.15
C MET A 463 21.71 5.14 -3.52
N PRO A 464 20.97 5.38 -4.62
CA PRO A 464 21.57 5.46 -5.94
C PRO A 464 22.39 6.75 -6.09
N ALA A 465 23.37 6.71 -6.99
CA ALA A 465 24.16 7.88 -7.34
C ALA A 465 23.35 8.91 -8.17
N GLY A 466 23.97 10.07 -8.43
CA GLY A 466 23.38 11.13 -9.24
C GLY A 466 23.16 10.70 -10.70
N ALA A 467 22.17 11.31 -11.34
CA ALA A 467 21.82 11.03 -12.73
C ALA A 467 22.67 11.79 -13.76
N GLY A 468 22.40 11.53 -15.04
CA GLY A 468 23.09 12.15 -16.17
C GLY A 468 24.34 11.39 -16.61
N PRO A 469 25.00 11.84 -17.69
CA PRO A 469 26.23 11.24 -18.19
C PRO A 469 27.37 11.35 -17.17
N ASN A 470 28.09 10.26 -16.92
CA ASN A 470 29.27 10.25 -16.06
C ASN A 470 30.54 10.01 -16.88
N LYS A 471 31.35 11.07 -17.04
CA LYS A 471 32.61 11.03 -17.81
C LYS A 471 33.65 10.03 -17.28
N ALA A 472 33.55 9.61 -16.02
CA ALA A 472 34.43 8.60 -15.44
C ALA A 472 34.06 7.17 -15.88
N ARG A 473 32.89 6.96 -16.47
CA ARG A 473 32.44 5.65 -16.94
C ARG A 473 32.71 5.45 -18.42
N LYS A 474 32.80 4.18 -18.82
CA LYS A 474 32.89 3.77 -20.22
C LYS A 474 31.72 4.38 -21.02
N TYR A 475 32.04 4.95 -22.18
CA TYR A 475 31.09 5.67 -23.06
C TYR A 475 30.43 6.91 -22.47
N ALA A 476 30.94 7.43 -21.34
CA ALA A 476 30.27 8.47 -20.56
C ALA A 476 28.81 8.11 -20.20
N THR A 477 28.53 6.81 -20.02
CA THR A 477 27.20 6.34 -19.61
C THR A 477 26.80 6.89 -18.24
N ASN A 478 25.54 6.70 -17.86
CA ASN A 478 25.01 7.12 -16.57
C ASN A 478 25.45 6.20 -15.41
N ASN A 479 25.02 6.52 -14.19
CA ASN A 479 25.29 5.72 -12.99
C ASN A 479 24.28 4.57 -12.76
N ALA A 480 23.74 3.97 -13.82
CA ALA A 480 22.98 2.72 -13.72
C ALA A 480 23.89 1.53 -13.39
N GLY A 481 23.32 0.41 -12.97
CA GLY A 481 24.09 -0.80 -12.75
C GLY A 481 23.26 -2.01 -12.35
N ASN A 482 23.85 -3.19 -12.49
CA ASN A 482 23.27 -4.46 -12.08
C ASN A 482 24.05 -5.02 -10.88
N LEU A 483 23.42 -5.01 -9.71
CA LEU A 483 24.07 -5.29 -8.43
C LEU A 483 23.48 -6.53 -7.74
N SER A 484 24.35 -7.25 -7.02
CA SER A 484 23.94 -8.16 -5.95
C SER A 484 23.94 -7.42 -4.62
N ILE A 485 22.80 -7.38 -3.95
CA ILE A 485 22.67 -6.92 -2.56
C ILE A 485 22.79 -8.13 -1.64
N ILE A 486 23.74 -8.08 -0.71
CA ILE A 486 24.09 -9.22 0.15
C ILE A 486 23.84 -8.81 1.59
N ALA A 487 23.07 -9.64 2.30
CA ALA A 487 22.88 -9.52 3.74
C ALA A 487 23.55 -10.70 4.43
N THR A 488 24.38 -10.43 5.43
CA THR A 488 25.04 -11.45 6.25
C THR A 488 24.60 -11.35 7.70
N VAL A 489 24.00 -12.42 8.21
CA VAL A 489 23.63 -12.58 9.63
C VAL A 489 24.66 -13.49 10.29
N THR A 490 25.11 -13.12 11.50
CA THR A 490 26.04 -13.94 12.29
C THR A 490 25.29 -14.58 13.45
N GLU A 491 25.32 -15.90 13.54
CA GLU A 491 24.71 -16.70 14.61
C GLU A 491 25.76 -17.67 15.16
N ASP A 492 26.03 -17.62 16.47
CA ASP A 492 27.02 -18.48 17.14
C ASP A 492 28.40 -18.52 16.42
N GLY A 493 28.83 -17.37 15.89
CA GLY A 493 30.07 -17.25 15.12
C GLY A 493 30.01 -17.73 13.66
N ARG A 494 28.89 -18.31 13.23
CA ARG A 494 28.64 -18.71 11.83
C ARG A 494 28.01 -17.58 11.05
N ALA A 495 28.62 -17.22 9.91
CA ALA A 495 28.07 -16.26 8.96
C ALA A 495 27.13 -16.97 7.97
N ILE A 496 25.94 -16.41 7.79
CA ILE A 496 24.88 -16.93 6.91
C ILE A 496 24.46 -15.78 6.01
N SER A 497 24.54 -15.95 4.70
CA SER A 497 24.29 -14.88 3.75
C SER A 497 23.15 -15.19 2.80
N GLY A 498 22.36 -14.16 2.49
CA GLY A 498 21.38 -14.15 1.41
C GLY A 498 21.76 -13.11 0.36
N LYS A 499 21.22 -13.24 -0.85
CA LYS A 499 21.40 -12.26 -1.93
C LYS A 499 20.07 -11.88 -2.55
N ALA A 500 19.96 -10.63 -2.99
CA ALA A 500 18.92 -10.12 -3.87
C ALA A 500 19.57 -9.43 -5.08
N GLN A 501 18.85 -9.35 -6.18
CA GLN A 501 19.27 -8.56 -7.33
C GLN A 501 18.69 -7.15 -7.26
N LEU A 502 19.52 -6.15 -7.55
CA LEU A 502 19.11 -4.77 -7.68
C LEU A 502 19.53 -4.23 -9.04
N ILE A 503 18.58 -3.69 -9.80
CA ILE A 503 18.88 -2.89 -10.98
C ILE A 503 18.78 -1.42 -10.61
N VAL A 504 19.90 -0.69 -10.69
CA VAL A 504 19.88 0.77 -10.66
C VAL A 504 19.66 1.25 -12.09
N THR A 505 18.63 2.05 -12.32
CA THR A 505 18.24 2.51 -13.67
C THR A 505 17.93 4.00 -13.73
N VAL A 506 17.56 4.47 -14.93
CA VAL A 506 17.29 5.88 -15.22
C VAL A 506 15.98 6.39 -14.61
N GLN A 507 15.82 7.71 -14.61
CA GLN A 507 14.59 8.38 -14.18
C GLN A 507 13.39 8.00 -15.02
N ARG A 508 12.22 8.33 -14.48
CA ARG A 508 10.96 8.43 -15.21
C ARG A 508 10.36 9.81 -14.95
N TRP A 509 9.89 10.47 -16.00
CA TRP A 509 9.29 11.81 -15.91
C TRP A 509 7.77 11.78 -15.89
N ASN A 510 7.16 10.70 -16.39
CA ASN A 510 5.73 10.46 -16.26
C ASN A 510 5.48 9.56 -15.04
N THR A 511 4.98 10.16 -13.96
CA THR A 511 4.71 9.50 -12.68
C THR A 511 3.25 9.73 -12.26
N PRO A 512 2.29 9.10 -12.94
CA PRO A 512 0.88 9.26 -12.60
C PRO A 512 0.56 8.58 -11.25
N PRO A 513 -0.56 8.97 -10.61
CA PRO A 513 -1.03 8.36 -9.37
C PRO A 513 -1.17 6.83 -9.38
N ILE A 514 -1.52 6.22 -10.51
CA ILE A 514 -1.48 4.75 -10.69
C ILE A 514 -0.45 4.48 -11.77
N ARG A 515 0.60 3.69 -11.50
CA ARG A 515 1.80 3.56 -12.37
C ARG A 515 1.57 2.83 -13.67
#